data_AF-A0A954ZPS7-F1
#
_entry.id   AF-A0A954ZPS7-F1
#
_cell.length_a   1.000
_cell.length_b   1.000
_cell.length_c   1.000
_cell.angle_alpha   90.00
_cell.angle_beta   90.00
_cell.angle_gamma   90.00
#
_symmetry.space_group_name_H-M   'P 1'
#
loop_
_entity.id
_entity.type
_entity.pdbx_description
1 polymer ?
#
loop_
_entity_poly.entity_id
_entity_poly.type
_entity_poly.pdbx_seq_one_letter_code
_entity_poly.pdbx_strand_id
1 'polypeptide(L)'
;MRARFAVVLPIALLAIAGCKCDACAVDDDHDGASPAMFVNDTCPIGGEAVEAEGGSASYKGNTVGFCCPGCKSGWEDMSEADKDAFIAKAKKGDA
;
A
#
# COMPACT_ATOMS: atom_id res chain seq x y z
N MET A 1 41.13 32.39 -34.97
CA MET A 1 42.36 31.57 -34.86
C MET A 1 41.97 30.10 -34.73
N ARG A 2 42.47 29.27 -35.65
CA ARG A 2 42.23 27.82 -35.71
C ARG A 2 43.31 27.11 -34.90
N ALA A 3 42.93 26.25 -33.98
CA ALA A 3 43.73 25.12 -33.48
C ALA A 3 42.95 24.46 -32.32
N ARG A 4 42.77 23.16 -32.19
CA ARG A 4 42.85 21.99 -33.08
C ARG A 4 42.26 20.85 -32.23
N PHE A 5 41.17 20.24 -32.70
CA PHE A 5 40.51 19.10 -32.07
C PHE A 5 41.38 17.84 -32.22
N ALA A 6 41.66 17.15 -31.12
CA ALA A 6 42.02 15.75 -31.01
C ALA A 6 41.62 15.34 -29.58
N VAL A 7 40.50 14.62 -29.37
CA VAL A 7 40.45 13.14 -29.26
C VAL A 7 41.59 12.68 -28.33
N VAL A 8 41.34 12.25 -27.09
CA VAL A 8 41.01 10.86 -26.71
C VAL A 8 40.51 10.83 -25.23
N LEU A 9 39.34 10.22 -25.02
CA LEU A 9 38.75 9.67 -23.77
C LEU A 9 39.69 8.58 -23.18
N PRO A 10 39.86 8.32 -21.84
CA PRO A 10 38.74 8.02 -20.96
C PRO A 10 38.87 8.29 -19.43
N ILE A 11 37.69 8.47 -18.83
CA ILE A 11 37.26 7.88 -17.54
C ILE A 11 38.23 8.09 -16.36
N ALA A 12 38.12 9.25 -15.71
CA ALA A 12 38.47 9.39 -14.31
C ALA A 12 37.16 9.48 -13.51
N LEU A 13 36.73 8.29 -13.08
CA LEU A 13 35.61 8.04 -12.20
C LEU A 13 35.99 8.52 -10.80
N LEU A 14 35.77 9.80 -10.48
CA LEU A 14 35.91 10.29 -9.11
C LEU A 14 34.86 11.35 -8.78
N ALA A 15 33.87 10.88 -8.01
CA ALA A 15 33.04 11.56 -7.04
C ALA A 15 33.11 13.11 -7.02
N ILE A 16 32.04 13.75 -7.48
CA ILE A 16 31.70 15.10 -7.02
C ILE A 16 30.26 15.08 -6.53
N ALA A 17 30.17 15.47 -5.27
CA ALA A 17 28.98 15.71 -4.49
C ALA A 17 27.85 16.45 -5.23
N GLY A 18 26.63 15.97 -5.02
CA GLY A 18 25.41 16.78 -4.87
C GLY A 18 24.96 17.61 -6.07
N CYS A 19 24.03 17.07 -6.86
CA CYS A 19 23.03 17.88 -7.53
C CYS A 19 21.64 17.28 -7.28
N LYS A 20 20.73 18.14 -6.86
CA LYS A 20 19.35 17.86 -6.43
C LYS A 20 18.62 16.99 -7.47
N CYS A 21 18.26 15.78 -7.09
CA CYS A 21 17.19 15.03 -7.73
C CYS A 21 15.92 15.23 -6.91
N ASP A 22 15.04 16.10 -7.40
CA ASP A 22 13.60 15.96 -7.22
C ASP A 22 13.20 14.54 -7.63
N ALA A 23 13.01 13.66 -6.65
CA ALA A 23 12.33 12.38 -6.82
C ALA A 23 11.90 11.89 -5.43
N CYS A 24 10.58 11.74 -5.28
CA CYS A 24 9.88 11.02 -4.21
C CYS A 24 10.18 11.43 -2.76
N ALA A 25 9.74 12.62 -2.37
CA ALA A 25 9.08 12.71 -1.05
C ALA A 25 7.74 11.96 -1.16
N VAL A 26 7.81 10.64 -1.06
CA VAL A 26 6.70 9.85 -0.51
C VAL A 26 6.95 9.86 0.98
N ASP A 27 6.38 10.85 1.65
CA ASP A 27 6.11 10.76 3.08
C ASP A 27 5.06 9.67 3.25
N ASP A 28 5.51 8.41 3.27
CA ASP A 28 4.70 7.25 3.65
C ASP A 28 5.19 6.79 5.02
N ASP A 29 5.06 7.69 6.00
CA ASP A 29 5.00 7.31 7.41
C ASP A 29 3.59 6.74 7.67
N HIS A 30 3.40 5.49 7.27
CA HIS A 30 2.54 4.55 7.97
C HIS A 30 3.39 3.34 8.37
N ASP A 31 4.20 3.55 9.41
CA ASP A 31 4.67 2.48 10.27
C ASP A 31 3.44 1.77 10.86
N GLY A 32 3.28 0.52 10.49
CA GLY A 32 2.15 -0.32 10.83
C GLY A 32 1.92 -1.25 9.66
N ALA A 33 2.58 -2.40 9.70
CA ALA A 33 2.41 -3.47 8.73
C ALA A 33 0.95 -3.93 8.66
N SER A 34 0.11 -3.16 7.95
CA SER A 34 -1.15 -3.63 7.42
C SER A 34 -0.82 -4.80 6.51
N PRO A 35 -1.50 -5.96 6.63
CA PRO A 35 -1.28 -7.05 5.70
C PRO A 35 -1.65 -6.48 4.33
N ALA A 36 -0.65 -6.16 3.51
CA ALA A 36 -0.77 -5.45 2.23
C ALA A 36 -1.61 -6.18 1.16
N MET A 37 -2.40 -7.16 1.59
CA MET A 37 -3.32 -7.97 0.82
C MET A 37 -4.78 -7.64 1.13
N PHE A 38 -5.09 -6.94 2.24
CA PHE A 38 -6.45 -6.59 2.63
C PHE A 38 -6.83 -5.19 2.17
N VAL A 39 -8.12 -5.01 1.87
CA VAL A 39 -8.69 -3.72 1.43
C VAL A 39 -8.97 -2.79 2.62
N ASN A 40 -8.90 -3.30 3.84
CA ASN A 40 -9.30 -2.63 5.08
C ASN A 40 -8.29 -2.85 6.20
N ASP A 41 -8.09 -1.82 7.01
CA ASP A 41 -7.32 -1.88 8.25
C ASP A 41 -8.19 -2.18 9.47
N THR A 42 -9.48 -1.84 9.41
CA THR A 42 -10.45 -2.06 10.48
C THR A 42 -11.45 -3.17 10.14
N CYS A 43 -11.72 -4.07 11.08
CA CYS A 43 -12.66 -5.17 10.94
C CYS A 43 -14.12 -4.65 10.79
N PRO A 44 -14.87 -5.02 9.74
CA PRO A 44 -16.24 -4.57 9.54
C PRO A 44 -17.25 -5.13 10.57
N ILE A 45 -16.88 -6.17 11.31
CA ILE A 45 -17.73 -6.83 12.30
C ILE A 45 -17.42 -6.36 13.71
N GLY A 46 -16.13 -6.36 14.08
CA GLY A 46 -15.66 -6.03 15.43
C GLY A 46 -15.24 -4.57 15.61
N GLY A 47 -14.95 -3.84 14.52
CA GLY A 47 -14.45 -2.47 14.60
C GLY A 47 -13.01 -2.35 15.13
N GLU A 48 -12.34 -3.46 15.39
CA GLU A 48 -10.95 -3.54 15.82
C GLU A 48 -10.01 -3.63 14.62
N ALA A 49 -8.71 -3.45 14.84
CA ALA A 49 -7.70 -3.63 13.79
C ALA A 49 -7.74 -5.06 13.23
N VAL A 50 -7.49 -5.18 11.93
CA VAL A 50 -7.40 -6.45 11.24
C VAL A 50 -6.11 -7.17 11.63
N GLU A 51 -6.25 -8.45 11.98
CA GLU A 51 -5.14 -9.29 12.42
C GLU A 51 -4.98 -10.46 11.44
N ALA A 52 -3.75 -10.89 11.18
CA ALA A 52 -3.50 -12.03 10.28
C ALA A 52 -4.19 -13.33 10.77
N GLU A 53 -4.31 -13.49 12.09
CA GLU A 53 -4.98 -14.63 12.74
C GLU A 53 -6.50 -14.60 12.60
N GLY A 54 -7.09 -13.44 12.36
CA GLY A 54 -8.53 -13.29 12.16
C GLY A 54 -9.02 -13.82 10.79
N GLY A 55 -8.10 -14.03 9.86
CA GLY A 55 -8.39 -14.54 8.53
C GLY A 55 -9.00 -13.46 7.61
N SER A 56 -9.49 -13.92 6.46
CA SER A 56 -10.03 -13.02 5.44
C SER A 56 -11.12 -13.66 4.59
N ALA A 57 -11.88 -12.82 3.88
CA ALA A 57 -12.87 -13.23 2.90
C ALA A 57 -12.73 -12.43 1.61
N SER A 58 -12.84 -13.11 0.48
CA SER A 58 -12.90 -12.45 -0.82
C SER A 58 -14.32 -12.00 -1.12
N TYR A 59 -14.49 -10.71 -1.45
CA TYR A 59 -15.77 -10.13 -1.85
C TYR A 59 -15.57 -9.17 -3.02
N LYS A 60 -16.23 -9.46 -4.15
CA LYS A 60 -16.17 -8.67 -5.40
C LYS A 60 -14.74 -8.32 -5.85
N GLY A 61 -13.83 -9.29 -5.75
CA GLY A 61 -12.42 -9.15 -6.14
C GLY A 61 -11.54 -8.42 -5.12
N ASN A 62 -12.06 -8.13 -3.92
CA ASN A 62 -11.32 -7.50 -2.83
C ASN A 62 -11.19 -8.49 -1.69
N THR A 63 -10.09 -8.42 -0.96
CA THR A 63 -9.88 -9.28 0.21
C THR A 63 -10.16 -8.46 1.45
N VAL A 64 -11.15 -8.86 2.23
CA VAL A 64 -11.51 -8.23 3.50
C VAL A 64 -10.85 -9.01 4.61
N GLY A 65 -10.04 -8.33 5.42
CA GLY A 65 -9.43 -8.93 6.61
C GLY A 65 -10.30 -8.75 7.85
N PHE A 66 -10.10 -9.62 8.84
CA PHE A 66 -10.86 -9.61 10.09
C PHE A 66 -9.94 -9.56 11.32
N CYS A 67 -10.46 -9.07 12.45
CA CYS A 67 -9.75 -9.12 13.73
C CYS A 67 -9.80 -10.52 14.39
N CYS A 68 -10.77 -11.37 14.00
CA CYS A 68 -11.06 -12.62 14.68
C CYS A 68 -11.60 -13.72 13.75
N PRO A 69 -11.33 -15.01 14.00
CA PRO A 69 -11.80 -16.09 13.13
C PRO A 69 -13.34 -16.22 13.11
N GLY A 70 -14.04 -15.78 14.16
CA GLY A 70 -15.50 -15.76 14.21
C GLY A 70 -16.15 -14.64 13.37
N CYS A 71 -15.38 -13.61 13.04
CA CYS A 71 -15.85 -12.44 12.33
C CYS A 71 -16.15 -12.77 10.85
N LYS A 72 -15.50 -13.79 10.27
CA LYS A 72 -15.81 -14.25 8.91
C LYS A 72 -17.25 -14.72 8.76
N SER A 73 -17.78 -15.49 9.71
CA SER A 73 -19.17 -15.95 9.65
C SER A 73 -20.16 -14.79 9.73
N GLY A 74 -19.88 -13.80 10.57
CA GLY A 74 -20.67 -12.57 10.66
C GLY A 74 -20.64 -11.81 9.33
N TRP A 75 -19.48 -11.69 8.70
CA TRP A 75 -19.36 -11.12 7.35
C TRP A 75 -20.23 -11.87 6.36
N GLU A 76 -20.20 -13.20 6.32
CA GLU A 76 -21.03 -13.98 5.38
C GLU A 76 -22.53 -13.76 5.60
N ASP A 77 -22.99 -13.57 6.84
CA ASP A 77 -24.40 -13.32 7.21
C ASP A 77 -24.88 -11.88 6.89
N MET A 78 -23.97 -10.91 6.80
CA MET A 78 -24.35 -9.53 6.46
C MET A 78 -25.03 -9.42 5.08
N SER A 79 -25.93 -8.45 4.95
CA SER A 79 -26.55 -8.15 3.65
C SER A 79 -25.51 -7.66 2.66
N GLU A 80 -25.73 -7.97 1.37
CA GLU A 80 -24.85 -7.53 0.28
C GLU A 80 -24.68 -6.01 0.25
N ALA A 81 -25.73 -5.26 0.60
CA ALA A 81 -25.69 -3.79 0.65
C ALA A 81 -24.67 -3.27 1.69
N ASP A 82 -24.60 -3.89 2.86
CA ASP A 82 -23.66 -3.48 3.92
C ASP A 82 -22.23 -3.83 3.55
N LYS A 83 -22.03 -5.03 2.97
CA LYS A 83 -20.74 -5.46 2.42
C LYS A 83 -20.25 -4.50 1.34
N ASP A 84 -21.12 -4.09 0.41
CA ASP A 84 -20.76 -3.17 -0.67
C ASP A 84 -20.42 -1.78 -0.14
N ALA A 85 -21.21 -1.28 0.81
CA ALA A 85 -20.96 0.01 1.46
C ALA A 85 -19.60 0.02 2.18
N PHE A 86 -19.23 -1.08 2.81
CA PHE A 86 -17.91 -1.23 3.44
C PHE A 86 -16.79 -1.23 2.40
N ILE A 87 -16.88 -2.06 1.35
CA ILE A 87 -15.88 -2.09 0.28
C ILE A 87 -15.73 -0.72 -0.40
N ALA A 88 -16.84 -0.02 -0.63
CA ALA A 88 -16.82 1.30 -1.25
C ALA A 88 -16.11 2.36 -0.40
N LYS A 89 -16.10 2.21 0.94
CA LYS A 89 -15.32 3.06 1.86
C LYS A 89 -13.86 2.61 1.89
N ALA A 90 -13.63 1.31 2.04
CA ALA A 90 -12.30 0.70 2.10
C ALA A 90 -11.45 1.06 0.87
N LYS A 91 -12.06 1.08 -0.32
CA LYS A 91 -11.39 1.47 -1.57
C LYS A 91 -11.02 2.95 -1.69
N LYS A 92 -11.57 3.84 -0.87
CA LYS A 92 -11.31 5.28 -0.97
C LYS A 92 -10.07 5.74 -0.17
N GLY A 93 -9.46 4.83 0.61
CA GLY A 93 -8.30 5.13 1.44
C GLY A 93 -8.65 5.82 2.76
N ASP A 94 -9.90 5.71 3.21
CA ASP A 94 -10.43 6.33 4.44
C ASP A 94 -10.92 5.29 5.48
N ALA A 95 -10.42 4.05 5.47
CA ALA A 95 -10.95 2.94 6.29
C ALA A 95 -9.88 2.18 7.07
#